data_AF-A0A0F0C986-F1
#
_entry.id   AF-A0A0F0C986-F1
#
_cell.length_a   1.000
_cell.length_b   1.000
_cell.length_c   1.000
_cell.angle_alpha   90.00
_cell.angle_beta   90.00
_cell.angle_gamma   90.00
#
_symmetry.space_group_name_H-M   'P 1'
#
loop_
_entity.id
_entity.type
_entity.pdbx_description
1 polymer ?
#
loop_
_entity_poly.entity_id
_entity_poly.type
_entity_poly.pdbx_seq_one_letter_code
_entity_poly.pdbx_strand_id
1 'polypeptide(L)' 'MGDKANKPPKPMIGVKPANMAADDRNMELANAIWNKSLQMGKTSDDYRMMILWATEIMSHCTMMMALEKMAKEMK' A
#
# COMPACT_ATOMS: atom_id res chain seq x y z
N MET A 1 -20.30 30.37 -11.54
CA MET A 1 -19.61 29.28 -12.28
C MET A 1 -18.42 28.89 -11.42
N GLY A 2 -18.45 27.91 -10.52
CA GLY A 2 -18.88 26.52 -10.64
C GLY A 2 -17.63 25.66 -10.40
N ASP A 3 -17.32 25.40 -9.12
CA ASP A 3 -16.18 24.61 -8.62
C ASP A 3 -16.06 23.21 -9.25
N LYS A 4 -15.41 23.12 -10.41
CA LYS A 4 -15.14 21.84 -11.09
C LYS A 4 -13.65 21.51 -11.24
N ALA A 5 -12.75 22.25 -10.57
CA ALA A 5 -11.31 22.16 -10.83
C ALA A 5 -10.50 21.19 -9.95
N ASN A 6 -11.10 20.41 -9.03
CA ASN A 6 -10.27 19.65 -8.07
C ASN A 6 -10.83 18.29 -7.62
N LYS A 7 -11.63 17.61 -8.44
CA LYS A 7 -11.99 16.21 -8.17
C LYS A 7 -11.10 15.30 -9.01
N PRO A 8 -10.28 14.42 -8.40
CA PRO A 8 -9.53 13.43 -9.16
C PRO A 8 -10.51 12.65 -10.04
N PRO A 9 -10.11 12.28 -11.28
CA PRO A 9 -10.98 11.57 -12.20
C PRO A 9 -11.53 10.34 -11.50
N LYS A 10 -12.86 10.14 -11.59
CA LYS A 10 -13.50 8.96 -11.02
C LYS A 10 -12.85 7.72 -11.65
N PRO A 11 -12.60 6.66 -10.86
CA PRO A 11 -12.04 5.42 -11.40
C PRO A 11 -12.95 4.88 -12.50
N MET A 12 -12.37 4.23 -13.50
CA MET A 12 -13.17 3.47 -14.47
C MET A 12 -14.01 2.43 -13.72
N ILE A 13 -15.25 2.23 -14.16
CA ILE A 13 -16.15 1.23 -13.56
C ILE A 13 -15.44 -0.13 -13.62
N GLY A 14 -15.33 -0.80 -12.47
CA GLY A 14 -14.64 -2.08 -12.35
C GLY A 14 -13.12 -2.00 -12.12
N VAL A 15 -12.52 -0.81 -12.11
CA VAL A 15 -11.09 -0.63 -11.81
C VAL A 15 -10.91 -0.12 -10.39
N LYS A 16 -10.19 -0.90 -9.58
CA LYS A 16 -9.84 -0.52 -8.22
C LYS A 16 -8.75 0.56 -8.23
N PRO A 17 -8.92 1.67 -7.51
CA PRO A 17 -7.88 2.67 -7.35
C PRO A 17 -6.58 2.06 -6.80
N ALA A 18 -5.43 2.52 -7.30
CA ALA A 18 -4.13 1.97 -6.91
C ALA A 18 -3.86 2.08 -5.40
N ASN A 19 -4.30 3.17 -4.77
CA ASN A 19 -4.20 3.34 -3.31
C ASN A 19 -5.04 2.30 -2.56
N MET A 20 -6.28 2.06 -2.98
CA MET A 20 -7.13 1.03 -2.36
C MET A 20 -6.59 -0.38 -2.60
N ALA A 21 -5.97 -0.63 -3.76
CA ALA A 21 -5.31 -1.91 -4.02
C ALA A 21 -4.09 -2.10 -3.11
N ALA A 22 -3.28 -1.06 -2.93
CA ALA A 22 -2.12 -1.06 -2.04
C ALA A 22 -2.51 -1.20 -0.57
N ASP A 23 -3.56 -0.51 -0.11
CA ASP A 23 -4.02 -0.56 1.28
C ASP A 23 -4.51 -1.96 1.66
N ASP A 24 -5.34 -2.59 0.82
CA ASP A 24 -5.81 -3.96 1.06
C ASP A 24 -4.64 -4.94 1.11
N ARG A 25 -3.69 -4.81 0.17
CA ARG A 25 -2.50 -5.66 0.16
C ARG A 25 -1.63 -5.44 1.41
N ASN A 26 -1.46 -4.20 1.84
CA ASN A 26 -0.71 -3.89 3.05
C ASN A 26 -1.37 -4.49 4.30
N MET A 27 -2.69 -4.49 4.38
CA MET A 27 -3.44 -5.14 5.46
C MET A 27 -3.26 -6.66 5.46
N GLU A 28 -3.30 -7.32 4.29
CA GLU A 28 -3.02 -8.75 4.17
C GLU A 28 -1.61 -9.09 4.67
N LEU A 29 -0.61 -8.32 4.24
CA LEU A 29 0.79 -8.52 4.62
C LEU A 29 1.02 -8.25 6.11
N ALA A 30 0.44 -7.18 6.65
CA ALA A 30 0.52 -6.87 8.08
C ALA A 30 -0.10 -7.98 8.93
N ASN A 31 -1.25 -8.51 8.52
CA ASN A 31 -1.87 -9.66 9.17
C ASN A 31 -0.99 -10.93 9.05
N ALA A 32 -0.36 -11.16 7.89
CA ALA A 32 0.55 -12.29 7.72
C ALA A 32 1.76 -12.18 8.66
N ILE A 33 2.39 -10.99 8.75
CA ILE A 33 3.49 -10.70 9.68
C ILE A 33 3.03 -10.93 11.12
N TRP A 34 1.88 -10.40 11.52
CA TRP A 34 1.31 -10.56 12.86
C TRP A 34 1.07 -12.04 13.19
N ASN A 35 0.38 -12.77 12.32
CA ASN A 35 0.10 -14.19 12.55
C ASN A 35 1.38 -15.02 12.63
N LYS A 36 2.39 -14.69 11.82
CA LYS A 36 3.71 -15.35 11.90
C LYS A 36 4.45 -14.98 13.19
N SER A 37 4.33 -13.73 13.65
CA SER A 37 5.00 -13.24 14.86
C SER A 37 4.48 -13.92 16.14
N LEU A 38 3.22 -14.33 16.14
CA LEU A 38 2.59 -15.08 17.24
C LEU A 38 3.02 -16.55 17.34
N GLN A 39 3.69 -17.10 16.31
CA GLN A 39 4.13 -18.49 16.35
C GLN A 39 5.28 -18.67 17.36
N MET A 40 5.16 -19.69 18.22
CA MET A 40 6.11 -19.99 19.30
C MET A 40 7.51 -20.35 18.78
N GLY A 41 7.59 -21.02 17.63
CA GLY A 41 8.84 -21.33 16.94
C GLY A 41 8.90 -20.58 15.61
N LYS A 42 10.03 -19.91 15.35
CA LYS A 42 10.31 -19.25 14.08
C LYS A 42 11.66 -19.71 13.56
N THR A 43 11.68 -20.08 12.30
CA THR A 43 12.90 -20.38 11.58
C THR A 43 13.52 -19.11 11.01
N SER A 44 14.77 -19.20 10.55
CA SER A 44 15.38 -18.11 9.78
C SER A 44 14.57 -17.77 8.52
N ASP A 45 13.87 -18.73 7.92
CA ASP A 45 13.09 -18.52 6.71
C ASP A 45 11.80 -17.76 6.99
N ASP A 46 11.18 -17.98 8.16
CA ASP A 46 10.03 -17.18 8.60
C ASP A 46 10.41 -15.70 8.73
N TYR A 47 11.57 -15.40 9.32
CA TYR A 47 12.06 -14.01 9.40
C TYR A 47 12.34 -13.41 8.02
N ARG A 48 12.95 -14.18 7.10
CA ARG A 48 13.18 -13.73 5.72
C ARG A 48 11.85 -13.40 5.03
N MET A 49 10.84 -14.24 5.18
CA MET A 49 9.51 -14.01 4.62
C MET A 49 8.85 -12.76 5.22
N MET A 50 8.92 -12.59 6.54
CA MET A 50 8.40 -11.40 7.22
C MET A 50 9.09 -10.12 6.72
N ILE A 51 10.41 -10.15 6.48
CA ILE A 51 11.16 -9.02 5.91
C ILE A 51 10.69 -8.70 4.49
N LEU A 52 10.47 -9.72 3.65
CA LEU A 52 9.96 -9.52 2.29
C LEU A 52 8.59 -8.85 2.31
N TRP A 53 7.67 -9.32 3.15
CA TRP A 53 6.35 -8.72 3.32
C TRP A 53 6.43 -7.27 3.83
N ALA A 54 7.29 -6.99 4.81
CA ALA A 54 7.50 -5.64 5.32
C ALA A 54 8.09 -4.70 4.25
N THR A 55 8.98 -5.22 3.41
CA THR A 55 9.60 -4.47 2.30
C THR A 55 8.56 -4.13 1.23
N GLU A 56 7.63 -5.04 0.93
CA GLU A 56 6.51 -4.78 0.02
C GLU A 56 5.61 -3.65 0.55
N ILE A 57 5.25 -3.69 1.84
CA ILE A 57 4.50 -2.58 2.50
C ILE A 57 5.26 -1.26 2.36
N MET A 58 6.56 -1.25 2.67
CA MET A 58 7.40 -0.06 2.56
C MET A 58 7.44 0.48 1.13
N SER A 59 7.52 -0.40 0.12
CA SER A 59 7.52 -0.02 -1.29
C SER A 59 6.20 0.64 -1.69
N HIS A 60 5.06 0.08 -1.30
CA HIS A 60 3.75 0.69 -1.54
C HIS A 60 3.64 2.08 -0.91
N CYS A 61 4.05 2.24 0.36
CA CYS A 61 4.05 3.53 1.03
C CYS A 61 4.95 4.55 0.31
N THR A 62 6.14 4.13 -0.12
CA THR A 62 7.08 4.98 -0.86
C THR A 62 6.51 5.44 -2.19
N MET A 63 5.89 4.53 -2.95
CA MET A 63 5.20 4.85 -4.19
C MET A 63 4.08 5.88 -3.96
N MET A 64 3.27 5.69 -2.91
CA MET A 64 2.18 6.62 -2.58
C MET A 64 2.69 8.01 -2.22
N MET A 65 3.75 8.11 -1.42
CA MET A 65 4.39 9.40 -1.10
C MET A 65 4.95 10.08 -2.36
N ALA A 66 5.57 9.32 -3.26
CA ALA A 66 6.11 9.86 -4.51
C ALA A 66 4.99 10.41 -5.42
N LEU A 67 3.88 9.68 -5.54
CA LEU A 67 2.70 10.12 -6.28
C LEU A 67 2.09 11.39 -5.68
N GLU A 68 2.00 11.47 -4.34
CA GLU A 68 1.50 12.66 -3.65
C GLU A 68 2.39 13.88 -3.92
N LYS A 69 3.72 13.70 -3.88
CA LYS A 69 4.68 14.76 -4.20
C LYS A 69 4.50 15.25 -5.64
N MET A 70 4.45 14.34 -6.61
CA MET A 70 4.23 14.70 -8.02
C MET A 70 2.90 15.44 -8.24
N ALA A 71 1.83 15.01 -7.56
CA ALA A 71 0.52 15.66 -7.64
C ALA A 71 0.52 17.09 -7.06
N LYS A 72 1.39 17.37 -6.07
CA LYS A 72 1.57 18.72 -5.51
C LYS A 72 2.41 19.62 -6.42
N GLU A 73 3.46 19.08 -7.04
CA GLU A 73 4.35 19.82 -7.94
C GLU A 73 3.71 20.13 -9.30
N MET A 74 2.68 19.38 -9.71
CA MET A 74 1.89 19.65 -10.93
C MET A 74 0.80 20.73 -10.76
N LYS A 75 0.64 21.32 -9.56
CA LYS A 75 -0.30 22.42 -9.28
C LYS A 75 0.39 23.78 -9.31
#